data_AF-A0A5E5Q4V1-F1
#
_entry.id   AF-A0A5E5Q4V1-F1
#
_cell.length_a   1.000
_cell.length_b   1.000
_cell.length_c   1.000
_cell.angle_alpha   90.00
_cell.angle_beta   90.00
_cell.angle_gamma   90.00
#
_symmetry.space_group_name_H-M   'P 1'
#
loop_
_entity.id
_entity.type
_entity.pdbx_description
1 polymer ?
#
loop_
_entity_poly.entity_id
_entity_poly.type
_entity_poly.pdbx_seq_one_letter_code
_entity_poly.pdbx_strand_id
1 'polypeptide(L)'
;MEKLNLYEKIKSILNEWDPIGVYSRESLDGWPEWPDDEYCSYIAGLINLIKSNANDQDFFDYLWDIETGHIGLNGNKERTKIYVKKIIDMKHGS
;
A
#
# COMPACT_ATOMS: atom_id res chain seq x y z
N MET A 1 -2.96 -19.39 -14.55
CA MET A 1 -2.43 -18.36 -13.65
C MET A 1 -3.61 -17.45 -13.34
N GLU A 2 -4.17 -17.51 -12.14
CA GLU A 2 -5.33 -16.68 -11.79
C GLU A 2 -4.93 -15.19 -11.86
N LYS A 3 -5.75 -14.39 -12.53
CA LYS A 3 -5.62 -12.93 -12.45
C LYS A 3 -6.04 -12.53 -11.03
N LEU A 4 -5.11 -11.97 -10.26
CA LEU A 4 -5.43 -11.31 -9.00
C LEU A 4 -6.49 -10.23 -9.25
N ASN A 5 -7.53 -10.20 -8.43
CA ASN A 5 -8.52 -9.13 -8.47
C ASN A 5 -7.88 -7.81 -7.98
N LEU A 6 -8.57 -6.68 -8.18
CA LEU A 6 -8.04 -5.36 -7.81
C LEU A 6 -7.65 -5.27 -6.32
N TYR A 7 -8.41 -5.92 -5.44
CA TYR A 7 -8.14 -5.94 -4.01
C TYR A 7 -6.80 -6.62 -3.71
N GLU A 8 -6.59 -7.83 -4.24
CA GLU A 8 -5.34 -8.59 -4.05
C GLU A 8 -4.12 -7.86 -4.62
N LYS A 9 -4.26 -7.17 -5.76
CA LYS A 9 -3.18 -6.36 -6.32
C LYS A 9 -2.78 -5.21 -5.40
N ILE A 10 -3.75 -4.47 -4.86
CA ILE A 10 -3.49 -3.35 -3.95
C ILE A 10 -2.90 -3.87 -2.64
N LYS A 11 -3.46 -4.94 -2.09
CA LYS A 11 -2.96 -5.60 -0.88
C LYS A 11 -1.47 -5.95 -1.01
N SER A 12 -1.09 -6.62 -2.09
CA SER A 12 0.32 -6.95 -2.36
C SER A 12 1.21 -5.71 -2.41
N ILE A 13 0.75 -4.61 -3.01
CA ILE A 13 1.52 -3.37 -3.08
C ILE A 13 1.70 -2.74 -1.68
N LEU A 14 0.65 -2.76 -0.85
CA LEU A 14 0.71 -2.23 0.52
C LEU A 14 1.63 -3.07 1.42
N ASN A 15 1.59 -4.39 1.30
CA ASN A 15 2.48 -5.30 2.04
C ASN A 15 3.96 -5.12 1.65
N GLU A 16 4.25 -4.66 0.43
CA GLU A 16 5.62 -4.28 0.07
C GLU A 16 5.98 -2.86 0.53
N TRP A 17 5.00 -1.94 0.53
CA TRP A 17 5.21 -0.56 0.99
C TRP A 17 5.57 -0.50 2.46
N ASP A 18 4.92 -1.32 3.29
CA ASP A 18 5.32 -1.68 4.66
C ASP A 18 6.12 -0.60 5.44
N PRO A 19 5.48 0.54 5.79
CA PRO A 19 6.16 1.66 6.42
C PRO A 19 6.62 1.36 7.85
N ILE A 20 6.00 0.40 8.53
CA ILE A 20 6.35 -0.03 9.89
C ILE A 20 7.32 -1.21 9.93
N GLY A 21 7.66 -1.79 8.77
CA GLY A 21 8.64 -2.87 8.65
C GLY A 21 8.15 -4.23 9.12
N VAL A 22 6.83 -4.41 9.18
CA VAL A 22 6.22 -5.65 9.63
C VAL A 22 6.38 -6.77 8.60
N TYR A 23 6.37 -6.52 7.30
CA TYR A 23 6.63 -7.60 6.33
C TYR A 23 8.12 -7.87 6.08
N SER A 24 9.02 -7.23 6.84
CA SER A 24 10.47 -7.46 6.73
C SER A 24 10.88 -8.82 7.33
N ARG A 25 11.87 -9.50 6.74
CA ARG A 25 12.36 -10.80 7.25
C ARG A 25 12.93 -10.72 8.67
N GLU A 26 13.41 -9.54 9.06
CA GLU A 26 14.00 -9.26 10.37
C GLU A 26 12.92 -9.14 11.47
N SER A 27 11.72 -8.69 11.11
CA SER A 27 10.60 -8.58 12.05
C SER A 27 10.01 -9.92 12.49
N LEU A 28 10.37 -11.02 11.81
CA LEU A 28 9.67 -12.29 11.92
C LEU A 28 9.96 -13.07 13.21
N ASP A 29 11.05 -12.85 13.94
CA ASP A 29 11.44 -13.55 15.20
C ASP A 29 10.94 -15.02 15.34
N GLY A 30 11.03 -15.81 14.26
CA GLY A 30 10.57 -17.21 14.25
C GLY A 30 9.06 -17.47 14.10
N TRP A 31 8.22 -16.45 13.96
CA TRP A 31 6.80 -16.59 13.61
C TRP A 31 6.61 -17.08 12.18
N PRO A 32 5.71 -18.06 11.96
CA PRO A 32 5.55 -18.69 10.65
C PRO A 32 4.86 -17.77 9.63
N GLU A 33 4.00 -16.84 10.07
CA GLU A 33 3.14 -16.02 9.21
C GLU A 33 2.87 -14.64 9.84
N TRP A 34 2.90 -13.57 9.04
CA TRP A 34 2.39 -12.25 9.45
C TRP A 34 0.86 -12.21 9.36
N PRO A 35 0.16 -11.47 10.23
CA PRO A 35 -1.21 -11.07 9.96
C PRO A 35 -1.29 -10.34 8.62
N ASP A 36 -1.79 -11.03 7.60
CA ASP A 36 -1.95 -10.57 6.21
C ASP A 36 -3.05 -9.50 6.06
N ASP A 37 -3.38 -8.79 7.13
CA ASP A 37 -4.48 -7.83 7.22
C ASP A 37 -4.07 -6.44 7.73
N GLU A 38 -2.80 -6.24 8.14
CA GLU A 38 -2.30 -4.98 8.71
C GLU A 38 -2.71 -3.73 7.89
N TYR A 39 -2.60 -3.82 6.56
CA TYR A 39 -2.91 -2.70 5.66
C TYR A 39 -4.26 -2.83 4.94
N CYS A 40 -5.03 -3.88 5.21
CA CYS A 40 -6.25 -4.18 4.47
C CYS A 40 -7.33 -3.10 4.65
N SER A 41 -7.35 -2.41 5.80
CA SER A 41 -8.29 -1.32 6.08
C SER A 41 -8.16 -0.13 5.11
N TYR A 42 -6.98 0.07 4.51
CA TYR A 42 -6.70 1.17 3.59
C TYR A 42 -7.01 0.85 2.11
N ILE A 43 -7.26 -0.42 1.77
CA ILE A 43 -7.50 -0.84 0.39
C ILE A 43 -8.74 -0.17 -0.20
N ALA A 44 -9.81 -0.03 0.59
CA ALA A 44 -11.05 0.58 0.13
C ALA A 44 -10.85 2.03 -0.35
N GLY A 45 -10.01 2.82 0.33
CA GLY A 45 -9.70 4.18 -0.07
C GLY A 45 -8.95 4.24 -1.40
N LEU A 46 -7.95 3.37 -1.59
CA LEU A 46 -7.23 3.28 -2.86
C LEU A 46 -8.14 2.82 -4.01
N ILE A 47 -9.04 1.87 -3.78
CA ILE A 47 -10.02 1.45 -4.79
C ILE A 47 -10.91 2.64 -5.19
N ASN A 48 -11.33 3.47 -4.24
CA ASN A 48 -12.13 4.66 -4.53
C ASN A 48 -11.35 5.67 -5.36
N LEU A 49 -10.08 5.94 -5.05
CA LEU A 49 -9.22 6.83 -5.85
C LEU A 49 -9.04 6.33 -7.29
N ILE A 50 -8.85 5.02 -7.46
CA ILE A 50 -8.76 4.39 -8.78
C ILE A 50 -10.05 4.60 -9.57
N LYS A 51 -11.21 4.30 -8.96
CA LYS A 51 -12.54 4.42 -9.60
C LYS A 51 -12.91 5.87 -9.95
N SER A 52 -12.50 6.83 -9.12
CA SER A 52 -12.72 8.26 -9.34
C SER A 52 -11.73 8.89 -10.32
N ASN A 53 -10.83 8.10 -10.90
CA ASN A 53 -9.75 8.57 -11.76
C ASN A 53 -8.90 9.69 -11.13
N ALA A 54 -8.60 9.55 -9.84
CA ALA A 54 -7.76 10.47 -9.09
C ALA A 54 -6.37 10.62 -9.72
N ASN A 55 -5.73 11.75 -9.46
CA ASN A 55 -4.39 12.07 -9.97
C ASN A 55 -3.29 11.55 -9.02
N ASP A 56 -2.03 11.57 -9.48
CA ASP A 56 -0.88 11.06 -8.74
C ASP A 56 -0.71 11.70 -7.34
N GLN A 57 -1.05 12.98 -7.21
CA GLN A 57 -0.97 13.69 -5.94
C GLN A 57 -2.01 13.17 -4.95
N ASP A 58 -3.23 12.85 -5.40
CA ASP A 58 -4.27 12.28 -4.54
C ASP A 58 -3.84 10.92 -3.95
N PHE A 59 -3.16 10.09 -4.75
CA PHE A 59 -2.60 8.81 -4.28
C PHE A 59 -1.47 9.02 -3.27
N PHE A 60 -0.59 10.00 -3.53
CA PHE A 60 0.49 10.35 -2.61
C PHE A 60 -0.07 10.85 -1.28
N ASP A 61 -1.01 11.80 -1.31
CA ASP A 61 -1.59 12.38 -0.11
C ASP A 61 -2.30 11.31 0.73
N TYR A 62 -2.98 10.36 0.08
CA TYR A 62 -3.61 9.24 0.79
C TYR A 62 -2.60 8.32 1.49
N LEU A 63 -1.56 7.84 0.80
CA LEU A 63 -0.53 7.00 1.43
C LEU A 63 0.27 7.76 2.49
N TRP A 64 0.53 9.04 2.25
CA TRP A 64 1.24 9.92 3.18
C TRP A 64 0.44 10.16 4.47
N ASP A 65 -0.88 10.37 4.36
CA ASP A 65 -1.77 10.50 5.52
C ASP A 65 -1.87 9.19 6.31
N ILE A 66 -1.86 8.03 5.64
CA ILE A 66 -1.76 6.75 6.33
C ILE A 66 -0.46 6.68 7.15
N GLU A 67 0.68 6.97 6.53
CA GLU A 67 2.00 6.86 7.16
C GLU A 67 2.17 7.84 8.32
N THR A 68 1.75 9.09 8.15
CA THR A 68 2.06 10.19 9.07
C THR A 68 0.91 10.58 9.97
N GLY A 69 -0.33 10.47 9.50
CA GLY A 69 -1.55 10.79 10.25
C GLY A 69 -2.09 9.60 11.02
N HIS A 70 -2.36 8.49 10.33
CA HIS A 70 -2.97 7.29 10.94
C HIS A 70 -1.97 6.47 11.77
N ILE A 71 -0.78 6.19 11.22
CA ILE A 71 0.25 5.40 11.91
C ILE A 71 1.10 6.29 12.82
N GLY A 72 1.33 7.55 12.44
CA GLY A 72 2.09 8.51 13.26
C GLY A 72 3.61 8.47 13.06
N LEU A 73 4.10 7.97 11.92
CA LEU A 73 5.52 7.99 11.58
C LEU A 73 5.94 9.37 11.03
N ASN A 74 7.24 9.63 11.00
CA ASN A 74 7.79 10.84 10.35
C ASN A 74 7.63 10.83 8.81
N GLY A 75 7.32 9.66 8.24
CA GLY A 75 7.12 9.46 6.81
C GLY A 75 8.40 9.26 6.01
N ASN A 76 8.35 8.40 4.99
CA ASN A 76 9.40 8.23 4.00
C ASN A 76 8.89 8.65 2.61
N LYS A 77 9.10 9.93 2.28
CA LYS A 77 8.54 10.55 1.07
C LYS A 77 9.00 9.88 -0.22
N GLU A 78 10.26 9.43 -0.28
CA GLU A 78 10.81 8.77 -1.46
C GLU A 78 10.21 7.38 -1.64
N ARG A 79 10.14 6.59 -0.56
CA ARG A 79 9.51 5.27 -0.57
C ARG A 79 8.04 5.39 -0.94
N THR A 80 7.30 6.29 -0.30
CA THR A 80 5.86 6.47 -0.57
C THR A 80 5.60 6.86 -2.03
N LYS A 81 6.43 7.72 -2.64
CA LYS A 81 6.36 8.00 -4.09
C LYS A 81 6.58 6.77 -4.98
N ILE A 82 7.51 5.89 -4.63
CA ILE A 82 7.75 4.64 -5.38
C ILE A 82 6.48 3.78 -5.40
N TYR A 83 5.80 3.64 -4.27
CA TYR A 83 4.60 2.80 -4.18
C TYR A 83 3.37 3.47 -4.79
N VAL A 84 3.25 4.80 -4.74
CA VAL A 84 2.26 5.56 -5.55
C VAL A 84 2.40 5.22 -7.03
N LYS A 85 3.62 5.32 -7.57
CA LYS A 85 3.90 4.97 -8.98
C LYS A 85 3.49 3.52 -9.28
N LYS A 86 3.79 2.58 -8.39
CA LYS A 86 3.42 1.17 -8.54
C LYS A 86 1.90 0.97 -8.63
N ILE A 87 1.12 1.69 -7.82
CA ILE A 87 -0.35 1.66 -7.88
C ILE A 87 -0.87 2.21 -9.21
N ILE A 88 -0.31 3.32 -9.67
CA ILE A 88 -0.71 3.97 -10.93
C ILE A 88 -0.37 3.10 -12.14
N ASP A 89 0.84 2.54 -12.20
CA ASP A 89 1.25 1.63 -13.27
C ASP A 89 0.34 0.38 -13.30
N MET A 90 -0.05 -0.15 -12.13
CA MET A 90 -1.00 -1.25 -11.98
C MET A 90 -2.41 -0.89 -12.49
N LYS A 91 -2.86 0.35 -12.26
CA LYS A 91 -4.13 0.88 -12.79
C LYS A 91 -4.11 0.95 -14.31
N HIS A 92 -3.02 1.38 -14.93
CA HIS A 92 -2.92 1.51 -16.39
C HIS A 92 -2.75 0.18 -17.13
N GLY A 93 -2.21 -0.85 -16.47
CA GLY A 93 -2.03 -2.19 -17.03
C GLY A 93 -3.17 -3.19 -16.75
N SER A 94 -4.27 -2.77 -16.11
CA SER A 94 -5.41 -3.63 -15.73
C SER A 94 -6.55 -3.61 -16.73
#